data_AF-A0A661WHF0-F1
#
_entry.id   AF-A0A661WHF0-F1
#
_cell.length_a   1.000
_cell.length_b   1.000
_cell.length_c   1.000
_cell.angle_alpha   90.00
_cell.angle_beta   90.00
_cell.angle_gamma   90.00
#
_symmetry.space_group_name_H-M   'P 1'
#
loop_
_entity.id
_entity.type
_entity.pdbx_description
1 polymer ?
#
loop_
_entity_poly.entity_id
_entity_poly.type
_entity_poly.pdbx_seq_one_letter_code
_entity_poly.pdbx_strand_id
1 'polypeptide(L)'
;MKILQGLLIVLCIVVLLTGSGIWPEDTLEDAVIKNADEAYRQALVFTGFERTWDTSGIKTGQIAKLVIGKDRMTPFLSERIDSQEVWQITFEDVFLDFYGLCVPSAVADQYIKTYQVLLDPKTGELLRIKTVYSGGERTWFDEPPVAVAEQQLLGRGDAKYFPTRTPPATDFYEALSLAHASNPLQAKELIATLLVSTKGRLEGRPAWYIVGRGLPPRQKTWMDGGLDSTDHVRSVIDATEGRAVSFDNRPHVVPLGEGYR
;
A
#
# COMPACT_ATOMS: atom_id res chain seq x y z
N MET A 1 37.05 34.86 -20.77
CA MET A 1 36.71 34.00 -19.62
C MET A 1 35.32 34.24 -19.02
N LYS A 2 34.76 35.46 -19.01
CA LYS A 2 33.42 35.73 -18.42
C LYS A 2 32.22 35.17 -19.20
N ILE A 3 32.39 34.88 -20.50
CA ILE A 3 31.31 34.37 -21.36
C ILE A 3 31.00 32.88 -21.09
N LEU A 4 32.00 32.09 -20.68
CA LEU A 4 31.78 30.67 -20.37
C LEU A 4 30.99 30.44 -19.06
N GLN A 5 31.14 31.33 -18.07
CA GLN A 5 30.39 31.23 -16.81
C GLN A 5 28.89 31.52 -16.99
N GLY A 6 28.54 32.45 -17.88
CA GLY A 6 27.13 32.75 -18.17
C GLY A 6 26.40 31.57 -18.84
N LEU A 7 27.10 30.86 -19.74
CA LEU A 7 26.51 29.74 -20.49
C LEU A 7 26.27 28.50 -19.61
N LEU A 8 27.16 28.25 -18.63
CA LEU A 8 27.01 27.14 -17.69
C LEU A 8 25.82 27.33 -16.73
N ILE A 9 25.56 28.58 -16.30
CA ILE A 9 24.45 28.92 -15.42
C ILE A 9 23.11 28.75 -16.14
N VAL A 10 23.02 29.18 -17.40
CA VAL A 10 21.81 29.01 -18.22
C VAL A 10 21.54 27.53 -18.48
N LEU A 11 22.56 26.71 -18.76
CA LEU A 11 22.40 25.27 -18.96
C LEU A 11 21.90 24.56 -17.68
N CYS A 12 22.41 24.95 -16.50
CA CYS A 12 21.94 24.38 -15.22
C CYS A 12 20.48 24.77 -14.93
N ILE A 13 20.06 25.99 -15.26
CA ILE A 13 18.67 26.44 -15.06
C ILE A 13 17.72 25.72 -16.03
N VAL A 14 18.13 25.47 -17.27
CA VAL A 14 17.30 24.72 -18.24
C VAL A 14 17.15 23.25 -17.83
N VAL A 15 18.20 22.62 -17.30
CA VAL A 15 18.13 21.24 -16.78
C VAL A 15 17.29 21.17 -15.49
N LEU A 16 17.33 22.19 -14.64
CA LEU A 16 16.51 22.26 -13.42
C LEU A 16 15.03 22.57 -13.69
N LEU A 17 14.71 23.32 -14.75
CA LEU A 17 13.33 23.66 -15.11
C LEU A 17 12.64 22.63 -16.02
N THR A 18 13.40 21.74 -16.67
CA THR A 18 12.86 20.60 -17.43
C THR A 18 12.91 19.29 -16.66
N GLY A 19 13.35 19.33 -15.39
CA GLY A 19 13.26 18.22 -14.43
C GLY A 19 11.85 17.88 -13.97
N SER A 20 10.81 18.19 -14.76
CA SER A 20 9.57 17.43 -14.72
C SER A 20 9.92 16.03 -15.15
N GLY A 21 10.20 15.16 -14.18
CA GLY A 21 10.65 13.79 -14.36
C GLY A 21 9.89 13.12 -15.49
N ILE A 22 10.54 13.06 -16.65
CA ILE A 22 10.17 12.20 -17.74
C ILE A 22 10.52 10.82 -17.21
N TRP A 23 9.60 10.24 -16.44
CA TRP A 23 9.62 8.81 -16.20
C TRP A 23 9.71 8.19 -17.59
N PRO A 24 10.66 7.27 -17.83
CA PRO A 24 10.66 6.56 -19.08
C PRO A 24 9.25 6.01 -19.25
N GLU A 25 8.54 6.48 -20.28
CA GLU A 25 7.52 5.68 -20.93
C GLU A 25 8.31 4.50 -21.49
N ASP A 26 8.69 3.57 -20.60
CA ASP A 26 8.91 2.21 -21.01
C ASP A 26 7.65 1.89 -21.81
N THR A 27 7.85 1.68 -23.09
CA THR A 27 6.82 1.21 -23.99
C THR A 27 6.50 -0.18 -23.48
N LEU A 28 5.60 -0.20 -22.51
CA LEU A 28 5.12 -1.37 -21.81
C LEU A 28 4.39 -2.21 -22.85
N GLU A 29 5.12 -2.95 -23.69
CA GLU A 29 4.55 -4.07 -24.43
C GLU A 29 3.70 -4.85 -23.43
N ASP A 30 2.45 -5.11 -23.78
CA ASP A 30 1.44 -5.69 -22.90
C ASP A 30 1.95 -7.03 -22.34
N ALA A 31 2.55 -6.98 -21.15
CA ALA A 31 3.03 -8.13 -20.43
C ALA A 31 1.83 -8.75 -19.72
N VAL A 32 0.97 -9.36 -20.54
CA VAL A 32 -0.21 -10.09 -20.08
C VAL A 32 0.27 -11.25 -19.20
N ILE A 33 -0.26 -11.33 -17.97
CA ILE A 33 -0.06 -12.49 -17.09
C ILE A 33 -0.89 -13.63 -17.65
N LYS A 34 -0.23 -14.64 -18.20
CA LYS A 34 -0.88 -15.69 -19.01
C LYS A 34 -1.46 -16.82 -18.17
N ASN A 35 -0.97 -17.01 -16.96
CA ASN A 35 -1.30 -18.16 -16.12
C ASN A 35 -1.10 -17.89 -14.63
N ALA A 36 -1.61 -18.81 -13.81
CA ALA A 36 -1.56 -18.72 -12.35
C ALA A 36 -0.12 -18.70 -11.78
N ASP A 37 0.83 -19.38 -12.41
CA ASP A 37 2.23 -19.42 -11.97
C ASP A 37 2.95 -18.08 -12.16
N GLU A 38 2.66 -17.37 -13.25
CA GLU A 38 3.13 -15.99 -13.47
C GLU A 38 2.50 -15.02 -12.47
N ALA A 39 1.19 -15.12 -12.23
CA ALA A 39 0.48 -14.29 -11.25
C ALA A 39 1.06 -14.45 -9.84
N TYR A 40 1.30 -15.70 -9.43
CA TYR A 40 1.87 -16.02 -8.14
C TYR A 40 3.28 -15.48 -7.97
N ARG A 41 4.17 -15.70 -8.96
CA ARG A 41 5.53 -15.17 -8.91
C ARG A 41 5.56 -13.65 -8.85
N GLN A 42 4.71 -12.98 -9.63
CA GLN A 42 4.59 -11.51 -9.58
C GLN A 42 4.11 -11.03 -8.20
N ALA A 43 3.14 -11.74 -7.60
CA ALA A 43 2.66 -11.42 -6.26
C ALA A 43 3.75 -11.62 -5.18
N LEU A 44 4.57 -12.67 -5.29
CA LEU A 44 5.74 -12.87 -4.40
C LEU A 44 6.73 -11.71 -4.51
N VAL A 45 7.03 -11.26 -5.73
CA VAL A 45 7.95 -10.15 -5.99
C VAL A 45 7.46 -8.83 -5.37
N PHE A 46 6.17 -8.52 -5.45
CA PHE A 46 5.61 -7.34 -4.78
C PHE A 46 5.55 -7.49 -3.25
N THR A 47 5.28 -8.70 -2.76
CA THR A 47 5.02 -8.92 -1.33
C THR A 47 6.28 -9.14 -0.51
N GLY A 48 7.31 -9.76 -1.07
CA GLY A 48 8.50 -10.19 -0.34
C GLY A 48 8.25 -11.34 0.66
N PHE A 49 7.11 -12.04 0.58
CA PHE A 49 6.72 -13.06 1.56
C PHE A 49 7.52 -14.36 1.48
N GLU A 50 8.28 -14.60 0.41
CA GLU A 50 9.23 -15.71 0.32
C GLU A 50 10.26 -15.74 1.47
N ARG A 51 10.45 -14.61 2.16
CA ARG A 51 11.36 -14.48 3.31
C ARG A 51 10.83 -15.08 4.61
N THR A 52 9.51 -15.20 4.77
CA THR A 52 8.89 -15.65 6.03
C THR A 52 7.84 -16.73 5.88
N TRP A 53 7.30 -16.90 4.67
CA TRP A 53 6.25 -17.85 4.40
C TRP A 53 6.82 -19.13 3.80
N ASP A 54 6.53 -20.28 4.43
CA ASP A 54 6.90 -21.58 3.89
C ASP A 54 6.05 -21.87 2.65
N THR A 55 6.69 -21.87 1.48
CA THR A 55 6.05 -22.14 0.19
C THR A 55 6.08 -23.62 -0.19
N SER A 56 6.65 -24.49 0.65
CA SER A 56 6.82 -25.90 0.32
C SER A 56 5.48 -26.63 0.21
N GLY A 57 5.27 -27.32 -0.93
CA GLY A 57 4.08 -28.12 -1.17
C GLY A 57 2.83 -27.35 -1.64
N ILE A 58 2.92 -26.03 -1.80
CA ILE A 58 1.80 -25.21 -2.29
C ILE A 58 1.56 -25.46 -3.77
N LYS A 59 0.31 -25.78 -4.14
CA LYS A 59 -0.11 -25.90 -5.54
C LYS A 59 -0.59 -24.54 -6.03
N THR A 60 0.14 -23.93 -6.96
CA THR A 60 -0.15 -22.56 -7.41
C THR A 60 -1.57 -22.35 -7.93
N GLY A 61 -2.12 -23.32 -8.66
CA GLY A 61 -3.50 -23.25 -9.17
C GLY A 61 -4.59 -23.23 -8.08
N GLN A 62 -4.25 -23.51 -6.81
CA GLN A 62 -5.17 -23.39 -5.68
C GLN A 62 -5.14 -22.00 -5.05
N ILE A 63 -3.99 -21.32 -5.10
CA ILE A 63 -3.75 -20.03 -4.47
C ILE A 63 -3.96 -18.84 -5.40
N ALA A 64 -3.70 -18.99 -6.71
CA ALA A 64 -3.85 -17.95 -7.72
C ALA A 64 -5.02 -18.28 -8.66
N LYS A 65 -6.04 -17.42 -8.66
CA LYS A 65 -7.26 -17.59 -9.43
C LYS A 65 -7.62 -16.31 -10.17
N LEU A 66 -8.04 -16.46 -11.41
CA LEU A 66 -8.64 -15.38 -12.19
C LEU A 66 -10.11 -15.25 -11.77
N VAL A 67 -10.50 -14.09 -11.27
CA VAL A 67 -11.82 -13.84 -10.69
C VAL A 67 -12.39 -12.50 -11.14
N ILE A 68 -13.70 -12.33 -11.04
CA ILE A 68 -14.32 -11.00 -11.14
C ILE A 68 -14.18 -10.29 -9.79
N GLY A 69 -13.38 -9.23 -9.77
CA GLY A 69 -13.12 -8.41 -8.60
C GLY A 69 -14.39 -7.75 -8.07
N LYS A 70 -14.45 -7.59 -6.75
CA LYS A 70 -15.54 -6.91 -6.04
C LYS A 70 -14.91 -5.95 -5.04
N ASP A 71 -14.81 -4.69 -5.43
CA ASP A 71 -14.11 -3.71 -4.63
C ASP A 71 -14.54 -2.28 -4.94
N ARG A 72 -15.34 -1.73 -4.04
CA ARG A 72 -15.85 -0.36 -4.13
C ARG A 72 -15.23 0.57 -3.09
N MET A 73 -14.16 0.11 -2.43
CA MET A 73 -13.59 0.77 -1.25
C MET A 73 -12.14 1.20 -1.47
N THR A 74 -11.41 0.56 -2.39
CA THR A 74 -10.00 0.90 -2.65
C THR A 74 -9.85 2.21 -3.43
N PRO A 75 -9.26 3.27 -2.83
CA PRO A 75 -9.13 4.56 -3.48
C PRO A 75 -8.24 4.49 -4.73
N PHE A 76 -8.64 5.21 -5.77
CA PHE A 76 -8.00 5.34 -7.10
C PHE A 76 -7.93 4.08 -7.94
N LEU A 77 -8.34 2.92 -7.40
CA LEU A 77 -8.18 1.61 -8.01
C LEU A 77 -9.48 0.84 -8.14
N SER A 78 -10.55 1.28 -7.47
CA SER A 78 -11.85 0.59 -7.47
C SER A 78 -12.41 0.36 -8.87
N GLU A 79 -12.34 1.34 -9.80
CA GLU A 79 -12.81 1.16 -11.17
C GLU A 79 -12.04 0.09 -11.95
N ARG A 80 -10.81 -0.22 -11.53
CA ARG A 80 -9.95 -1.26 -12.11
C ARG A 80 -10.13 -2.62 -11.45
N ILE A 81 -10.86 -2.69 -10.35
CA ILE A 81 -11.09 -3.93 -9.59
C ILE A 81 -12.57 -4.33 -9.66
N ASP A 82 -13.51 -3.41 -9.39
CA ASP A 82 -14.94 -3.72 -9.33
C ASP A 82 -15.46 -4.15 -10.70
N SER A 83 -16.05 -5.35 -10.74
CA SER A 83 -16.58 -5.95 -11.97
C SER A 83 -15.53 -6.13 -13.08
N GLN A 84 -14.24 -6.04 -12.76
CA GLN A 84 -13.13 -6.33 -13.67
C GLN A 84 -12.55 -7.71 -13.40
N GLU A 85 -11.96 -8.31 -14.42
CA GLU A 85 -11.19 -9.54 -14.25
C GLU A 85 -9.85 -9.21 -13.59
N VAL A 86 -9.54 -9.90 -12.49
CA VAL A 86 -8.31 -9.72 -11.71
C VAL A 86 -7.72 -11.06 -11.32
N TRP A 87 -6.39 -11.13 -11.26
CA TRP A 87 -5.73 -12.25 -10.57
C TRP A 87 -5.82 -12.02 -9.07
N GLN A 88 -6.44 -12.96 -8.35
CA GLN A 88 -6.43 -13.02 -6.90
C GLN A 88 -5.47 -14.11 -6.44
N ILE A 89 -4.43 -13.73 -5.72
CA ILE A 89 -3.44 -14.63 -5.12
C ILE A 89 -3.67 -14.63 -3.61
N THR A 90 -3.79 -15.81 -3.01
CA THR A 90 -4.05 -15.99 -1.57
C THR A 90 -2.84 -16.61 -0.88
N PHE A 91 -2.28 -15.89 0.07
CA PHE A 91 -1.20 -16.34 0.96
C PHE A 91 -1.82 -16.64 2.33
N GLU A 92 -2.03 -17.91 2.63
CA GLU A 92 -2.67 -18.35 3.88
C GLU A 92 -1.66 -18.44 5.03
N ASP A 93 -2.11 -18.20 6.26
CA ASP A 93 -1.33 -18.39 7.48
C ASP A 93 0.06 -17.72 7.47
N VAL A 94 0.14 -16.50 6.92
CA VAL A 94 1.40 -15.75 6.88
C VAL A 94 1.75 -15.27 8.30
N PHE A 95 2.91 -15.70 8.77
CA PHE A 95 3.52 -15.26 10.01
C PHE A 95 4.55 -14.15 9.72
N LEU A 96 4.45 -13.04 10.45
CA LEU A 96 5.36 -11.90 10.29
C LEU A 96 6.43 -11.94 11.39
N ASP A 97 7.70 -11.89 10.99
CA ASP A 97 8.83 -11.81 11.92
C ASP A 97 9.84 -10.74 11.49
N PHE A 98 9.64 -9.53 11.99
CA PHE A 98 10.50 -8.39 11.69
C PHE A 98 11.76 -8.42 12.56
N TYR A 99 12.65 -9.40 12.32
CA TYR A 99 13.90 -9.66 13.04
C TYR A 99 14.49 -8.44 13.78
N GLY A 100 14.29 -8.39 15.10
CA GLY A 100 14.88 -7.36 15.98
C GLY A 100 14.19 -5.99 15.99
N LEU A 101 13.17 -5.76 15.16
CA LEU A 101 12.40 -4.51 15.11
C LEU A 101 11.16 -4.54 16.01
N CYS A 102 10.74 -5.72 16.45
CA CYS A 102 9.56 -5.91 17.30
C CYS A 102 9.92 -6.62 18.60
N VAL A 103 9.17 -6.31 19.67
CA VAL A 103 9.28 -7.03 20.94
C VAL A 103 8.79 -8.47 20.74
N PRO A 104 9.48 -9.48 21.30
CA PRO A 104 9.12 -10.90 21.10
C PRO A 104 7.66 -11.23 21.44
N SER A 105 7.10 -10.57 22.46
CA SER A 105 5.69 -10.75 22.83
C SER A 105 4.73 -10.31 21.73
N ALA A 106 5.03 -9.22 21.01
CA ALA A 106 4.18 -8.74 19.93
C ALA A 106 4.16 -9.71 18.74
N VAL A 107 5.28 -10.41 18.51
CA VAL A 107 5.40 -11.45 17.47
C VAL A 107 4.66 -12.73 17.90
N ALA A 108 4.78 -13.12 19.18
CA ALA A 108 4.07 -14.27 19.73
C ALA A 108 2.55 -14.08 19.77
N ASP A 109 2.09 -12.87 20.09
CA ASP A 109 0.67 -12.51 20.22
C ASP A 109 0.08 -11.92 18.92
N GLN A 110 0.75 -12.10 17.77
CA GLN A 110 0.25 -11.57 16.51
C GLN A 110 -1.00 -12.33 16.02
N TYR A 111 -1.88 -11.64 15.29
CA TYR A 111 -2.89 -12.37 14.52
C TYR A 111 -2.26 -12.96 13.28
N ILE A 112 -2.30 -14.28 13.13
CA ILE A 112 -2.02 -14.98 11.87
C ILE A 112 -3.05 -14.52 10.83
N LYS A 113 -2.59 -14.15 9.63
CA LYS A 113 -3.47 -13.57 8.60
C LYS A 113 -3.33 -14.30 7.27
N THR A 114 -4.44 -14.36 6.56
CA THR A 114 -4.46 -14.70 5.14
C THR A 114 -4.41 -13.41 4.33
N TYR A 115 -3.44 -13.25 3.44
CA TYR A 115 -3.31 -12.11 2.54
C TYR A 115 -3.88 -12.42 1.16
N GLN A 116 -4.67 -11.51 0.63
CA GLN A 116 -5.14 -11.50 -0.74
C GLN A 116 -4.44 -10.38 -1.50
N VAL A 117 -3.73 -10.77 -2.56
CA VAL A 117 -3.07 -9.86 -3.50
C VAL A 117 -3.88 -9.85 -4.79
N LEU A 118 -4.23 -8.66 -5.26
CA LEU A 118 -4.91 -8.45 -6.52
C LEU A 118 -3.96 -7.86 -7.54
N LEU A 119 -3.81 -8.52 -8.69
CA LEU A 119 -3.05 -8.04 -9.83
C LEU A 119 -3.96 -7.84 -11.05
N ASP A 120 -3.68 -6.82 -11.85
CA ASP A 120 -4.30 -6.65 -13.16
C ASP A 120 -3.79 -7.77 -14.11
N PRO A 121 -4.66 -8.50 -14.82
CA PRO A 121 -4.24 -9.62 -15.66
C PRO A 121 -3.54 -9.19 -16.96
N LYS A 122 -3.80 -7.97 -17.45
CA LYS A 122 -3.23 -7.45 -18.69
C LYS A 122 -1.88 -6.80 -18.44
N THR A 123 -1.74 -6.13 -17.30
CA THR A 123 -0.53 -5.37 -16.99
C THR A 123 0.33 -6.01 -15.92
N GLY A 124 -0.21 -6.92 -15.10
CA GLY A 124 0.50 -7.45 -13.94
C GLY A 124 0.79 -6.41 -12.85
N GLU A 125 0.17 -5.24 -12.93
CA GLU A 125 0.27 -4.20 -11.90
C GLU A 125 -0.40 -4.65 -10.60
N LEU A 126 0.18 -4.25 -9.48
CA LEU A 126 -0.42 -4.45 -8.17
C LEU A 126 -1.61 -3.50 -7.98
N LEU A 127 -2.79 -4.07 -7.76
CA LEU A 127 -4.03 -3.31 -7.49
C LEU A 127 -4.28 -3.18 -5.98
N ARG A 128 -4.05 -4.24 -5.20
CA ARG A 128 -4.30 -4.21 -3.75
C ARG A 128 -3.64 -5.37 -3.04
N ILE A 129 -3.25 -5.15 -1.79
CA ILE A 129 -3.00 -6.20 -0.81
C ILE A 129 -3.98 -6.00 0.35
N LYS A 130 -4.73 -7.03 0.71
CA LYS A 130 -5.68 -6.98 1.82
C LYS A 130 -5.67 -8.28 2.61
N THR A 131 -5.78 -8.23 3.92
CA THR A 131 -5.94 -9.44 4.73
C THR A 131 -7.40 -9.85 4.83
N VAL A 132 -7.66 -11.15 4.85
CA VAL A 132 -8.98 -11.71 5.17
C VAL A 132 -9.10 -11.82 6.68
N TYR A 133 -9.98 -11.03 7.26
CA TYR A 133 -10.33 -11.19 8.67
C TYR A 133 -11.36 -12.32 8.82
N SER A 134 -10.95 -13.40 9.48
CA SER A 134 -11.77 -14.60 9.75
C SER A 134 -12.36 -14.65 11.17
N GLY A 135 -12.12 -13.62 11.99
CA GLY A 135 -12.66 -13.55 13.35
C GLY A 135 -14.16 -13.23 13.41
N GLY A 136 -14.69 -13.12 14.63
CA GLY A 136 -16.11 -12.84 14.90
C GLY A 136 -16.57 -11.44 14.49
N GLU A 137 -17.61 -10.91 15.12
CA GLU A 137 -18.19 -9.60 14.77
C GLU A 137 -17.14 -8.48 14.71
N ARG A 138 -17.20 -7.67 13.64
CA ARG A 138 -16.30 -6.51 13.45
C ARG A 138 -16.72 -5.41 14.40
N THR A 139 -15.89 -5.13 15.40
CA THR A 139 -16.14 -4.08 16.39
C THR A 139 -15.50 -2.74 16.02
N TRP A 140 -15.06 -2.58 14.78
CA TRP A 140 -14.37 -1.38 14.30
C TRP A 140 -15.15 -0.74 13.15
N PHE A 141 -14.90 0.55 12.89
CA PHE A 141 -15.56 1.31 11.84
C PHE A 141 -15.36 0.66 10.47
N ASP A 142 -16.31 0.88 9.55
CA ASP A 142 -16.20 0.43 8.17
C ASP A 142 -15.19 1.27 7.37
N GLU A 143 -14.77 0.75 6.21
CA GLU A 143 -14.02 1.54 5.25
C GLU A 143 -14.92 2.68 4.73
N PRO A 144 -14.40 3.90 4.53
CA PRO A 144 -15.16 4.96 3.89
C PRO A 144 -15.39 4.64 2.40
N PRO A 145 -16.54 5.05 1.82
CA PRO A 145 -16.77 4.92 0.38
C PRO A 145 -15.64 5.55 -0.44
N VAL A 146 -15.32 4.97 -1.61
CA VAL A 146 -14.22 5.42 -2.49
C VAL A 146 -14.19 6.92 -2.72
N ALA A 147 -15.32 7.53 -3.08
CA ALA A 147 -15.35 8.97 -3.37
C ALA A 147 -14.93 9.83 -2.16
N VAL A 148 -15.34 9.41 -0.94
CA VAL A 148 -14.97 10.09 0.30
C VAL A 148 -13.49 9.86 0.60
N ALA A 149 -13.01 8.64 0.44
CA ALA A 149 -11.62 8.28 0.67
C ALA A 149 -10.66 9.04 -0.25
N GLU A 150 -10.95 9.05 -1.56
CA GLU A 150 -10.20 9.81 -2.56
C GLU A 150 -10.24 11.31 -2.30
N GLN A 151 -11.40 11.87 -1.95
CA GLN A 151 -11.50 13.29 -1.58
C GLN A 151 -10.62 13.63 -0.37
N GLN A 152 -10.58 12.78 0.66
CA GLN A 152 -9.74 13.00 1.83
C GLN A 152 -8.24 12.93 1.50
N LEU A 153 -7.86 12.02 0.59
CA LEU A 153 -6.49 11.85 0.10
C LEU A 153 -6.06 13.03 -0.79
N LEU A 154 -6.88 13.38 -1.78
CA LEU A 154 -6.63 14.49 -2.70
C LEU A 154 -6.66 15.85 -2.00
N GLY A 155 -7.59 16.06 -1.06
CA GLY A 155 -7.72 17.32 -0.32
C GLY A 155 -6.50 17.71 0.49
N ARG A 156 -5.58 16.77 0.75
CA ARG A 156 -4.27 17.03 1.36
C ARG A 156 -3.10 17.02 0.39
N GLY A 157 -3.35 16.64 -0.87
CA GLY A 157 -2.33 16.35 -1.86
C GLY A 157 -1.55 15.09 -1.52
N ASP A 158 -2.19 14.09 -0.89
CA ASP A 158 -1.46 12.92 -0.40
C ASP A 158 -1.05 12.00 -1.54
N ALA A 159 -1.98 11.61 -2.41
CA ALA A 159 -1.76 10.52 -3.36
C ALA A 159 -2.53 10.67 -4.69
N LYS A 160 -2.01 9.98 -5.71
CA LYS A 160 -2.70 9.62 -6.95
C LYS A 160 -2.32 8.19 -7.37
N TYR A 161 -3.09 7.61 -8.28
CA TYR A 161 -2.80 6.30 -8.85
C TYR A 161 -1.36 6.20 -9.42
N PHE A 162 -0.68 5.08 -9.16
CA PHE A 162 0.64 4.74 -9.71
C PHE A 162 0.56 3.45 -10.55
N PRO A 163 0.55 3.54 -11.88
CA PRO A 163 0.80 2.38 -12.72
C PRO A 163 2.25 1.96 -12.59
N THR A 164 2.51 0.80 -11.96
CA THR A 164 3.81 0.15 -12.06
C THR A 164 3.68 -1.36 -12.11
N ARG A 165 4.37 -1.95 -13.08
CA ARG A 165 4.69 -3.39 -13.12
C ARG A 165 5.97 -3.69 -12.36
N THR A 166 6.87 -2.71 -12.34
CA THR A 166 8.16 -2.82 -11.68
C THR A 166 7.91 -2.80 -10.17
N PRO A 167 8.31 -3.84 -9.44
CA PRO A 167 8.22 -3.83 -8.00
C PRO A 167 9.04 -2.65 -7.44
N PRO A 168 8.54 -1.98 -6.40
CA PRO A 168 9.33 -0.97 -5.69
C PRO A 168 10.59 -1.60 -5.07
N ALA A 169 11.61 -0.77 -4.81
CA ALA A 169 12.84 -1.23 -4.16
C ALA A 169 12.58 -1.75 -2.74
N THR A 170 11.62 -1.16 -2.04
CA THR A 170 11.08 -1.65 -0.76
C THR A 170 9.80 -2.42 -1.04
N ASP A 171 9.84 -3.74 -0.89
CA ASP A 171 8.65 -4.59 -1.03
C ASP A 171 7.68 -4.42 0.16
N PHE A 172 6.51 -5.05 0.05
CA PHE A 172 5.48 -4.93 1.07
C PHE A 172 5.92 -5.46 2.44
N TYR A 173 6.66 -6.58 2.49
CA TYR A 173 7.14 -7.16 3.75
C TYR A 173 8.06 -6.18 4.50
N GLU A 174 9.01 -5.57 3.79
CA GLU A 174 9.86 -4.51 4.34
C GLU A 174 9.03 -3.29 4.76
N ALA A 175 8.07 -2.87 3.93
CA ALA A 175 7.20 -1.74 4.25
C ALA A 175 6.35 -1.99 5.52
N LEU A 176 5.89 -3.23 5.74
CA LEU A 176 5.20 -3.62 6.98
C LEU A 176 6.11 -3.47 8.20
N SER A 177 7.39 -3.84 8.09
CA SER A 177 8.35 -3.71 9.18
C SER A 177 8.56 -2.24 9.61
N LEU A 178 8.35 -1.30 8.69
CA LEU A 178 8.47 0.15 8.91
C LEU A 178 7.14 0.81 9.31
N ALA A 179 6.00 0.15 9.08
CA ALA A 179 4.65 0.67 9.31
C ALA A 179 4.19 0.54 10.77
N HIS A 180 5.06 0.86 11.73
CA HIS A 180 4.80 0.67 13.17
C HIS A 180 3.48 1.31 13.64
N ALA A 181 3.11 2.47 13.09
CA ALA A 181 1.89 3.17 13.48
C ALA A 181 0.62 2.37 13.12
N SER A 182 0.61 1.71 11.95
CA SER A 182 -0.46 0.81 11.51
C SER A 182 -0.47 -0.54 12.24
N ASN A 183 0.57 -0.81 13.04
CA ASN A 183 0.73 -2.00 13.87
C ASN A 183 0.36 -3.33 13.17
N PRO A 184 1.10 -3.75 12.13
CA PRO A 184 0.77 -4.93 11.33
C PRO A 184 0.54 -6.22 12.11
N LEU A 185 1.30 -6.46 13.18
CA LEU A 185 1.18 -7.66 14.00
C LEU A 185 -0.18 -7.72 14.71
N GLN A 186 -0.64 -6.60 15.26
CA GLN A 186 -1.85 -6.52 16.09
C GLN A 186 -3.09 -6.02 15.33
N ALA A 187 -2.94 -5.55 14.10
CA ALA A 187 -4.08 -5.23 13.25
C ALA A 187 -4.88 -6.49 12.91
N LYS A 188 -6.20 -6.42 13.06
CA LYS A 188 -7.12 -7.49 12.66
C LYS A 188 -7.29 -7.52 11.14
N GLU A 189 -7.16 -6.37 10.50
CA GLU A 189 -7.18 -6.23 9.04
C GLU A 189 -6.07 -5.26 8.60
N LEU A 190 -5.35 -5.62 7.53
CA LEU A 190 -4.41 -4.76 6.83
C LEU A 190 -4.91 -4.55 5.40
N ILE A 191 -4.80 -3.31 4.94
CA ILE A 191 -5.08 -2.92 3.56
C ILE A 191 -3.90 -2.10 3.08
N ALA A 192 -3.33 -2.45 1.93
CA ALA A 192 -2.22 -1.74 1.35
C ALA A 192 -2.40 -1.52 -0.15
N THR A 193 -2.00 -0.33 -0.57
CA THR A 193 -1.91 0.07 -1.98
C THR A 193 -0.57 0.75 -2.22
N LEU A 194 -0.08 0.63 -3.46
CA LEU A 194 1.12 1.32 -3.93
C LEU A 194 0.66 2.50 -4.80
N LEU A 195 0.90 3.73 -4.35
CA LEU A 195 0.41 4.96 -4.98
C LEU A 195 1.55 5.98 -5.15
N VAL A 196 1.38 6.98 -6.02
CA VAL A 196 2.33 8.10 -6.13
C VAL A 196 1.94 9.14 -5.11
N SER A 197 2.88 9.55 -4.26
CA SER A 197 2.64 10.71 -3.41
C SER A 197 2.69 12.01 -4.21
N THR A 198 1.75 12.92 -3.95
CA THR A 198 1.67 14.21 -4.65
C THR A 198 2.17 15.39 -3.81
N LYS A 199 2.90 15.13 -2.72
CA LYS A 199 3.33 16.20 -1.81
C LYS A 199 4.60 15.88 -1.02
N GLY A 200 5.28 16.96 -0.65
CA GLY A 200 6.34 16.95 0.35
C GLY A 200 7.58 16.26 -0.18
N ARG A 201 8.29 15.55 0.68
CA ARG A 201 9.55 14.87 0.30
C ARG A 201 9.33 13.69 -0.65
N LEU A 202 8.10 13.23 -0.81
CA LEU A 202 7.73 12.11 -1.67
C LEU A 202 7.06 12.53 -2.99
N GLU A 203 6.99 13.82 -3.30
CA GLU A 203 6.29 14.26 -4.50
C GLU A 203 6.83 13.55 -5.77
N GLY A 204 5.93 12.87 -6.47
CA GLY A 204 6.24 12.09 -7.66
C GLY A 204 6.80 10.69 -7.40
N ARG A 205 7.00 10.28 -6.15
CA ARG A 205 7.59 8.98 -5.78
C ARG A 205 6.52 7.94 -5.40
N PRO A 206 6.78 6.65 -5.66
CA PRO A 206 5.92 5.58 -5.19
C PRO A 206 6.01 5.44 -3.66
N ALA A 207 4.88 5.20 -3.03
CA ALA A 207 4.78 4.99 -1.61
C ALA A 207 3.71 3.94 -1.29
N TRP A 208 4.00 3.14 -0.26
CA TRP A 208 3.05 2.20 0.32
C TRP A 208 2.13 2.94 1.27
N TYR A 209 0.82 2.83 1.03
CA TYR A 209 -0.23 3.32 1.91
C TYR A 209 -0.80 2.13 2.66
N ILE A 210 -0.36 1.92 3.91
CA ILE A 210 -0.69 0.73 4.70
C ILE A 210 -1.64 1.12 5.82
N VAL A 211 -2.89 0.69 5.75
CA VAL A 211 -3.92 0.90 6.76
C VAL A 211 -4.04 -0.36 7.61
N GLY A 212 -3.76 -0.25 8.91
CA GLY A 212 -4.12 -1.26 9.91
C GLY A 212 -5.44 -0.91 10.55
N ARG A 213 -6.34 -1.89 10.71
CA ARG A 213 -7.68 -1.74 11.29
C ARG A 213 -7.94 -2.77 12.39
N GLY A 214 -8.93 -2.49 13.23
CA GLY A 214 -9.26 -3.31 14.40
C GLY A 214 -8.15 -3.31 15.44
N LEU A 215 -7.41 -2.20 15.55
CA LEU A 215 -6.31 -2.03 16.48
C LEU A 215 -6.80 -2.09 17.93
N PRO A 216 -5.99 -2.64 18.87
CA PRO A 216 -6.34 -2.60 20.28
C PRO A 216 -6.46 -1.13 20.75
N PRO A 217 -7.36 -0.83 21.72
CA PRO A 217 -7.51 0.51 22.27
C PRO A 217 -6.16 1.03 22.77
N ARG A 218 -5.72 2.17 22.25
CA ARG A 218 -4.55 2.87 22.81
C ARG A 218 -4.99 3.70 23.99
N GLN A 219 -4.23 3.68 25.07
CA GLN A 219 -4.38 4.70 26.11
C GLN A 219 -4.06 6.05 25.46
N LYS A 220 -5.02 6.97 25.42
CA LYS A 220 -4.80 8.32 24.88
C LYS A 220 -3.65 8.96 25.66
N THR A 221 -2.56 9.26 24.97
CA THR A 221 -1.51 10.11 25.50
C THR A 221 -1.70 11.53 24.98
N TRP A 222 -1.29 12.52 25.77
CA TRP A 222 -1.38 13.94 25.39
C TRP A 222 -0.54 14.28 24.15
N MET A 223 0.34 13.38 23.70
CA MET A 223 1.17 13.51 22.50
C MET A 223 0.50 13.00 21.22
N ASP A 224 -0.67 12.36 21.29
CA ASP A 224 -1.31 11.71 20.13
C ASP A 224 -1.93 12.69 19.12
N GLY A 225 -1.83 14.01 19.35
CA GLY A 225 -2.05 15.04 18.32
C GLY A 225 -3.43 15.03 17.63
N GLY A 226 -4.45 14.44 18.26
CA GLY A 226 -5.78 14.30 17.66
C GLY A 226 -5.99 13.03 16.83
N LEU A 227 -5.11 12.02 16.95
CA LEU A 227 -5.42 10.62 16.61
C LEU A 227 -6.45 10.12 17.63
N ASP A 228 -7.69 10.58 17.48
CA ASP A 228 -8.76 10.33 18.42
C ASP A 228 -9.15 8.85 18.43
N SER A 229 -8.51 8.05 19.29
CA SER A 229 -8.91 6.68 19.63
C SER A 229 -9.44 5.85 18.46
N THR A 230 -8.80 5.96 17.29
CA THR A 230 -9.28 5.28 16.10
C THR A 230 -8.78 3.85 16.14
N ASP A 231 -9.69 2.93 15.87
CA ASP A 231 -9.43 1.51 15.62
C ASP A 231 -8.62 1.26 14.33
N HIS A 232 -8.26 2.32 13.61
CA HIS A 232 -7.44 2.26 12.41
C HIS A 232 -6.40 3.37 12.35
N VAL A 233 -5.26 3.05 11.74
CA VAL A 233 -4.16 3.96 11.48
C VAL A 233 -3.55 3.60 10.13
N ARG A 234 -3.21 4.61 9.34
CA ARG A 234 -2.45 4.52 8.10
C ARG A 234 -1.00 4.92 8.33
N SER A 235 -0.08 4.19 7.72
CA SER A 235 1.33 4.55 7.57
C SER A 235 1.64 4.73 6.09
N VAL A 236 2.42 5.76 5.76
CA VAL A 236 2.94 6.00 4.41
C VAL A 236 4.43 5.74 4.42
N ILE A 237 4.87 4.78 3.61
CA ILE A 237 6.28 4.35 3.51
C ILE A 237 6.79 4.67 2.10
N ASP A 238 7.94 5.36 2.00
CA ASP A 238 8.64 5.53 0.72
C ASP A 238 9.03 4.17 0.15
N ALA A 239 8.46 3.80 -0.99
CA ALA A 239 8.69 2.50 -1.62
C ALA A 239 10.03 2.45 -2.38
N THR A 240 10.72 3.58 -2.52
CA THR A 240 12.04 3.68 -3.16
C THR A 240 13.17 3.62 -2.13
N GLU A 241 13.01 4.33 -1.00
CA GLU A 241 14.07 4.49 0.00
C GLU A 241 13.87 3.65 1.27
N GLY A 242 12.70 3.02 1.45
CA GLY A 242 12.40 2.23 2.65
C GLY A 242 12.34 3.07 3.92
N ARG A 243 11.59 4.18 3.88
CA ARG A 243 11.49 5.12 5.01
C ARG A 243 10.04 5.42 5.35
N ALA A 244 9.69 5.37 6.63
CA ALA A 244 8.40 5.87 7.10
C ALA A 244 8.34 7.39 6.94
N VAL A 245 7.27 7.91 6.32
CA VAL A 245 7.13 9.33 5.99
C VAL A 245 6.08 10.01 6.83
N SER A 246 4.92 9.38 6.96
CA SER A 246 3.82 9.93 7.75
C SER A 246 2.92 8.82 8.28
N PHE A 247 2.11 9.16 9.25
CA PHE A 247 1.01 8.33 9.72
C PHE A 247 -0.17 9.21 10.11
N ASP A 248 -1.38 8.73 9.87
CA ASP A 248 -2.63 9.40 10.25
C ASP A 248 -3.79 8.39 10.32
N ASN A 249 -5.01 8.85 10.56
CA ASN A 249 -6.23 8.05 10.61
C ASN A 249 -7.12 8.29 9.37
N ARG A 250 -6.52 8.53 8.20
CA ARG A 250 -7.26 8.72 6.95
C ARG A 250 -6.97 7.58 5.97
N PRO A 251 -7.94 7.19 5.14
CA PRO A 251 -9.30 7.73 5.08
C PRO A 251 -10.18 7.16 6.21
N HIS A 252 -11.10 7.97 6.74
CA HIS A 252 -12.09 7.54 7.75
C HIS A 252 -13.52 7.83 7.31
N VAL A 253 -14.47 7.10 7.88
CA VAL A 253 -15.90 7.40 7.76
C VAL A 253 -16.18 8.69 8.51
N VAL A 254 -16.75 9.68 7.83
CA VAL A 254 -17.26 10.89 8.48
C VAL A 254 -18.65 10.56 9.02
N PRO A 255 -18.91 10.66 10.34
CA PRO A 255 -20.26 10.46 10.86
C PRO A 255 -21.22 11.45 10.18
N LEU A 256 -22.30 10.92 9.60
CA LEU A 256 -23.39 11.72 9.04
C LEU A 256 -24.05 12.51 10.19
N GLY A 257 -23.56 13.71 10.49
CA GLY A 257 -24.11 14.54 11.56
C GLY A 257 -23.18 15.65 12.06
N GLU A 258 -21.87 15.48 11.93
CA GLU A 258 -20.91 16.53 12.27
C GLU A 258 -20.48 17.24 11.00
N GLY A 259 -21.28 18.21 10.58
CA GLY A 259 -20.81 19.20 9.61
C GLY A 259 -19.56 19.85 10.19
N TYR A 260 -18.42 19.67 9.51
CA TYR A 260 -17.24 20.49 9.73
C TYR A 260 -17.66 21.96 9.53
N ARG A 261 -17.89 22.67 10.64
CA ARG A 261 -18.02 24.13 10.67
C ARG A 261 -16.66 24.76 10.63
#